data_AF-A0A7X9E300-F1
#
_entry.id   AF-A0A7X9E300-F1
#
_cell.length_a   1.000
_cell.length_b   1.000
_cell.length_c   1.000
_cell.angle_alpha   90.00
_cell.angle_beta   90.00
_cell.angle_gamma   90.00
#
_symmetry.space_group_name_H-M   'P 1'
#
loop_
_entity.id
_entity.type
_entity.pdbx_description
1 polymer ?
#
loop_
_entity_poly.entity_id
_entity_poly.type
_entity_poly.pdbx_seq_one_letter_code
_entity_poly.pdbx_strand_id
1 'polypeptide(L)'
;MSIRIGGGVIGRYSRVIDGITCAEIRLLQNNEHPFAWKDIEYCLKNNIFVILNIDTYLTGSRWRPSNQELRNFILDTKSRLKAIGANKKNLRFTADNESDEYCDFNYYMNMVRVIHDALAGNFDLGAGNFRTSSKDWYENLARQYSTGCFEVLDFHFQDTLDEADDVFLFANWILYLKNKYQFKRLAVTEGNNFYNVSTLKGHNLLKYQISEAERIGCEDFCFPYTNFMSNSEESADYMSYNIDSSPVSPYWRDMKDYINQKKPKELIDMIELNLVKPGSKNEETRAIQQIMIDEGYDLSPYGADGIYGKITEQAIKKWQADNNLTVDGIVGKETWQWIISNLPTGIARFTQLLVRKAVFK
;
A
#
# COMPACT_ATOMS: atom_id res chain seq x y z
N MET A 1 3.83 -14.59 5.18
CA MET A 1 3.40 -13.22 5.54
C MET A 1 2.44 -12.79 4.47
N SER A 2 1.31 -12.20 4.83
CA SER A 2 0.38 -11.60 3.87
C SER A 2 1.06 -10.50 3.05
N ILE A 3 0.64 -10.30 1.80
CA ILE A 3 1.22 -9.34 0.85
C ILE A 3 0.13 -8.40 0.32
N ARG A 4 0.45 -7.11 0.16
CA ARG A 4 -0.44 -6.16 -0.54
C ARG A 4 -0.25 -6.34 -2.04
N ILE A 5 -1.35 -6.43 -2.78
CA ILE A 5 -1.36 -6.67 -4.22
C ILE A 5 -2.22 -5.60 -4.89
N GLY A 6 -1.76 -5.06 -6.01
CA GLY A 6 -2.54 -4.13 -6.81
C GLY A 6 -1.90 -3.61 -8.08
N GLY A 7 -2.30 -2.41 -8.48
CA GLY A 7 -1.93 -1.83 -9.76
C GLY A 7 -0.64 -1.03 -9.70
N GLY A 8 0.12 -1.06 -10.79
CA GLY A 8 1.19 -0.12 -11.09
C GLY A 8 0.87 0.73 -12.31
N VAL A 9 1.82 1.58 -12.69
CA VAL A 9 1.75 2.54 -13.80
C VAL A 9 0.56 3.50 -13.72
N ILE A 10 0.05 3.73 -12.50
CA ILE A 10 -1.07 4.62 -12.27
C ILE A 10 -0.61 6.06 -12.44
N GLY A 11 -1.40 6.86 -13.15
CA GLY A 11 -0.98 8.21 -13.54
C GLY A 11 -0.04 8.23 -14.75
N ARG A 12 0.04 7.13 -15.50
CA ARG A 12 0.59 7.12 -16.86
C ARG A 12 -0.32 6.37 -17.82
N TYR A 13 -0.60 5.09 -17.52
CA TYR A 13 -1.43 4.24 -18.37
C TYR A 13 -2.63 3.63 -17.65
N SER A 14 -2.58 3.57 -16.32
CA SER A 14 -3.63 2.94 -15.51
C SER A 14 -4.27 3.93 -14.53
N ARG A 15 -5.43 3.53 -14.01
CA ARG A 15 -6.11 4.19 -12.88
C ARG A 15 -6.24 3.23 -11.71
N VAL A 16 -6.37 3.80 -10.52
CA VAL A 16 -6.79 3.02 -9.36
C VAL A 16 -8.20 2.44 -9.59
N ILE A 17 -8.47 1.25 -9.04
CA ILE A 17 -9.79 0.60 -9.07
C ILE A 17 -10.06 -0.11 -7.73
N ASP A 18 -11.33 -0.36 -7.41
CA ASP A 18 -11.74 -1.16 -6.27
C ASP A 18 -11.16 -2.59 -6.32
N GLY A 19 -10.84 -3.14 -5.15
CA GLY A 19 -10.44 -4.55 -4.98
C GLY A 19 -8.94 -4.81 -4.93
N ILE A 20 -8.11 -3.78 -5.11
CA ILE A 20 -6.67 -3.82 -4.85
C ILE A 20 -6.34 -3.37 -3.42
N THR A 21 -5.10 -3.61 -2.98
CA THR A 21 -4.64 -3.30 -1.61
C THR A 21 -3.35 -2.47 -1.57
N CYS A 22 -2.66 -2.34 -2.69
CA CYS A 22 -1.63 -1.33 -2.91
C CYS A 22 -1.76 -0.72 -4.30
N ALA A 23 -1.12 0.43 -4.51
CA ALA A 23 -1.09 1.13 -5.78
C ALA A 23 0.28 1.81 -5.96
N GLU A 24 0.98 1.52 -7.04
CA GLU A 24 2.14 2.28 -7.49
C GLU A 24 1.64 3.41 -8.40
N ILE A 25 1.89 4.65 -7.98
CA ILE A 25 1.42 5.87 -8.63
C ILE A 25 2.64 6.68 -9.04
N ARG A 26 2.71 7.02 -10.32
CA ARG A 26 3.81 7.78 -10.90
C ARG A 26 3.52 9.27 -10.83
N LEU A 27 4.49 10.03 -10.35
CA LEU A 27 4.39 11.48 -10.16
C LEU A 27 5.66 12.17 -10.68
N LEU A 28 5.46 13.15 -11.55
CA LEU A 28 6.51 14.02 -12.07
C LEU A 28 6.07 15.47 -11.95
N GLN A 29 6.96 16.34 -11.46
CA GLN A 29 6.66 17.75 -11.29
C GLN A 29 6.16 18.40 -12.59
N ASN A 30 4.96 18.98 -12.55
CA ASN A 30 4.33 19.73 -13.66
C ASN A 30 4.03 18.87 -14.91
N ASN A 31 4.14 17.55 -14.78
CA ASN A 31 3.86 16.61 -15.85
C ASN A 31 3.10 15.39 -15.32
N GLU A 32 2.55 15.49 -14.10
CA GLU A 32 1.70 14.47 -13.54
C GLU A 32 0.40 14.33 -14.33
N HIS A 33 -0.12 13.11 -14.41
CA HIS A 33 -1.43 12.90 -14.98
C HIS A 33 -2.51 13.64 -14.17
N PRO A 34 -3.55 14.22 -14.81
CA PRO A 34 -4.58 15.02 -14.13
C PRO A 34 -5.32 14.31 -12.98
N PHE A 35 -5.23 12.98 -12.91
CA PHE A 35 -5.83 12.17 -11.86
C PHE A 35 -4.87 11.69 -10.77
N ALA A 36 -3.54 11.91 -10.87
CA ALA A 36 -2.57 11.35 -9.92
C ALA A 36 -2.94 11.67 -8.47
N TRP A 37 -3.22 12.94 -8.16
CA TRP A 37 -3.62 13.37 -6.82
C TRP A 37 -5.00 12.83 -6.39
N LYS A 38 -5.95 12.72 -7.33
CA LYS A 38 -7.28 12.14 -7.05
C LYS A 38 -7.17 10.65 -6.73
N ASP A 39 -6.29 9.94 -7.42
CA ASP A 39 -6.05 8.51 -7.20
C ASP A 39 -5.31 8.29 -5.88
N ILE A 40 -4.36 9.16 -5.50
CA ILE A 40 -3.75 9.15 -4.17
C ILE A 40 -4.80 9.34 -3.07
N GLU A 41 -5.64 10.37 -3.16
CA GLU A 41 -6.70 10.64 -2.17
C GLU A 41 -7.69 9.47 -2.08
N TYR A 42 -8.08 8.91 -3.22
CA TYR A 42 -8.92 7.71 -3.26
C TYR A 42 -8.25 6.53 -2.56
N CYS A 43 -6.95 6.29 -2.79
CA CYS A 43 -6.23 5.21 -2.12
C CYS A 43 -6.23 5.39 -0.60
N LEU A 44 -5.89 6.59 -0.12
CA LEU A 44 -5.87 6.90 1.31
C LEU A 44 -7.24 6.71 1.97
N LYS A 45 -8.31 7.16 1.30
CA LYS A 45 -9.70 7.01 1.78
C LYS A 45 -10.14 5.54 1.85
N ASN A 46 -9.64 4.71 0.94
CA ASN A 46 -10.05 3.30 0.82
C ASN A 46 -9.03 2.33 1.44
N ASN A 47 -8.08 2.81 2.24
CA ASN A 47 -7.01 2.01 2.87
C ASN A 47 -6.20 1.17 1.86
N ILE A 48 -5.95 1.73 0.67
CA ILE A 48 -5.03 1.18 -0.31
C ILE A 48 -3.67 1.81 -0.06
N PHE A 49 -2.64 0.99 0.16
CA PHE A 49 -1.29 1.49 0.42
C PHE A 49 -0.67 2.08 -0.84
N VAL A 50 -0.10 3.28 -0.75
CA VAL A 50 0.46 3.99 -1.91
C VAL A 50 1.98 3.83 -1.95
N ILE A 51 2.50 3.42 -3.11
CA ILE A 51 3.91 3.52 -3.48
C ILE A 51 4.00 4.68 -4.47
N LEU A 52 4.50 5.83 -4.01
CA LEU A 52 4.62 7.02 -4.86
C LEU A 52 5.97 7.02 -5.57
N ASN A 53 5.96 6.74 -6.86
CA ASN A 53 7.14 6.70 -7.70
C ASN A 53 7.46 8.08 -8.27
N ILE A 54 8.67 8.56 -8.01
CA ILE A 54 9.19 9.80 -8.59
C ILE A 54 9.71 9.49 -9.99
N ASP A 55 8.79 9.28 -10.93
CA ASP A 55 9.07 8.88 -12.30
C ASP A 55 9.54 10.08 -13.11
N THR A 56 10.84 10.11 -13.45
CA THR A 56 11.44 11.17 -14.26
C THR A 56 10.99 11.15 -15.72
N TYR A 57 10.23 10.15 -16.15
CA TYR A 57 9.74 10.00 -17.52
C TYR A 57 8.24 9.65 -17.58
N LEU A 58 7.39 10.69 -17.57
CA LEU A 58 5.94 10.53 -17.80
C LEU A 58 5.51 10.78 -19.24
N THR A 59 6.00 11.85 -19.89
CA THR A 59 5.61 12.18 -21.27
C THR A 59 6.81 12.67 -22.09
N GLY A 60 7.13 11.94 -23.18
CA GLY A 60 7.99 12.36 -24.31
C GLY A 60 9.45 12.78 -24.05
N SER A 61 9.82 13.16 -22.82
CA SER A 61 11.16 13.63 -22.44
C SER A 61 11.43 13.35 -20.95
N ARG A 62 12.69 13.09 -20.61
CA ARG A 62 13.12 12.79 -19.23
C ARG A 62 13.46 14.08 -18.48
N TRP A 63 12.92 14.23 -17.28
CA TRP A 63 13.28 15.29 -16.35
C TRP A 63 14.62 14.97 -15.69
N ARG A 64 15.59 15.89 -15.76
CA ARG A 64 16.93 15.76 -15.16
C ARG A 64 17.17 16.88 -14.16
N PRO A 65 16.58 16.81 -12.95
CA PRO A 65 16.67 17.89 -11.99
C PRO A 65 18.07 18.04 -11.40
N SER A 66 18.43 19.26 -11.05
CA SER A 66 19.48 19.51 -10.06
C SER A 66 19.07 19.01 -8.67
N ASN A 67 20.04 18.83 -7.78
CA ASN A 67 19.77 18.43 -6.39
C ASN A 67 18.79 19.37 -5.68
N GLN A 68 18.85 20.68 -5.97
CA GLN A 68 17.97 21.66 -5.34
C GLN A 68 16.53 21.57 -5.87
N GLU A 69 16.37 21.38 -7.18
CA GLU A 69 15.04 21.22 -7.80
C GLU A 69 14.35 19.96 -7.29
N LEU A 70 15.07 18.83 -7.28
CA LEU A 70 14.55 17.58 -6.74
C LEU A 70 14.18 17.71 -5.27
N ARG A 71 15.07 18.31 -4.45
CA ARG A 71 14.78 18.53 -3.02
C ARG A 71 13.52 19.36 -2.82
N ASN A 72 13.37 20.47 -3.54
CA ASN A 72 12.19 21.33 -3.44
C ASN A 72 10.92 20.56 -3.82
N PHE A 73 10.95 19.83 -4.93
CA PHE A 73 9.83 19.00 -5.36
C PHE A 73 9.41 17.97 -4.30
N ILE A 74 10.37 17.27 -3.67
CA ILE A 74 10.06 16.31 -2.60
C ILE A 74 9.49 17.01 -1.36
N LEU A 75 10.01 18.18 -0.98
CA LEU A 75 9.49 18.94 0.17
C LEU A 75 8.05 19.41 -0.05
N ASP A 76 7.74 19.91 -1.25
CA ASP A 76 6.39 20.35 -1.61
C ASP A 76 5.42 19.16 -1.67
N THR A 77 5.83 18.08 -2.34
CA THR A 77 5.05 16.83 -2.44
C THR A 77 4.75 16.26 -1.06
N LYS A 78 5.77 16.15 -0.19
CA LYS A 78 5.63 15.70 1.20
C LYS A 78 4.64 16.56 1.98
N SER A 79 4.70 17.88 1.82
CA SER A 79 3.80 18.81 2.52
C SER A 79 2.35 18.63 2.06
N ARG A 80 2.13 18.48 0.75
CA ARG A 80 0.80 18.23 0.19
C ARG A 80 0.23 16.88 0.61
N LEU A 81 1.04 15.82 0.59
CA LEU A 81 0.65 14.48 1.04
C LEU A 81 0.21 14.48 2.51
N LYS A 82 0.96 15.17 3.38
CA LYS A 82 0.56 15.32 4.79
C LYS A 82 -0.77 16.06 4.96
N ALA A 83 -1.02 17.09 4.14
CA ALA A 83 -2.26 17.85 4.19
C ALA A 83 -3.51 17.00 3.86
N ILE A 84 -3.35 15.92 3.09
CA ILE A 84 -4.41 14.96 2.76
C ILE A 84 -4.36 13.68 3.61
N GLY A 85 -3.62 13.68 4.73
CA GLY A 85 -3.60 12.58 5.71
C GLY A 85 -2.63 11.43 5.41
N ALA A 86 -1.76 11.56 4.41
CA ALA A 86 -0.73 10.56 4.15
C ALA A 86 0.33 10.54 5.26
N ASN A 87 0.81 9.36 5.59
CA ASN A 87 1.88 9.11 6.54
C ASN A 87 2.59 7.77 6.22
N LYS A 88 3.69 7.47 6.91
CA LYS A 88 4.47 6.24 6.69
C LYS A 88 3.70 4.92 6.82
N LYS A 89 2.50 4.89 7.42
CA LYS A 89 1.69 3.66 7.52
C LYS A 89 0.89 3.37 6.26
N ASN A 90 0.53 4.40 5.48
CA ASN A 90 -0.34 4.27 4.32
C ASN A 90 0.32 4.69 2.99
N LEU A 91 1.52 5.28 3.04
CA LEU A 91 2.27 5.68 1.86
C LEU A 91 3.78 5.57 2.07
N ARG A 92 4.51 5.19 1.02
CA ARG A 92 5.96 5.36 0.90
C ARG A 92 6.34 5.95 -0.45
N PHE A 93 7.55 6.47 -0.56
CA PHE A 93 8.12 6.90 -1.84
C PHE A 93 8.94 5.77 -2.46
N THR A 94 9.18 5.84 -3.77
CA THR A 94 10.23 5.08 -4.44
C THR A 94 10.99 5.94 -5.45
N ALA A 95 12.29 5.72 -5.56
CA ALA A 95 13.18 6.49 -6.41
C ALA A 95 13.21 5.92 -7.83
N ASP A 96 12.54 6.63 -8.74
CA ASP A 96 12.57 6.58 -10.20
C ASP A 96 12.42 5.21 -10.87
N ASN A 97 11.66 5.19 -11.96
CA ASN A 97 11.38 3.98 -12.71
C ASN A 97 12.50 3.69 -13.72
N GLU A 98 13.11 2.50 -13.65
CA GLU A 98 14.03 1.98 -14.67
C GLU A 98 15.16 2.95 -15.02
N SER A 99 15.73 3.57 -13.98
CA SER A 99 16.80 4.56 -14.11
C SER A 99 18.06 4.02 -14.80
N ASP A 100 18.25 2.70 -14.79
CA ASP A 100 19.33 1.99 -15.48
C ASP A 100 19.29 2.15 -17.01
N GLU A 101 18.17 2.60 -17.58
CA GLU A 101 18.05 2.85 -19.01
C GLU A 101 18.73 4.12 -19.49
N TYR A 102 18.93 5.11 -18.62
CA TYR A 102 19.18 6.48 -19.09
C TYR A 102 20.17 7.30 -18.27
N CYS A 103 20.56 6.83 -17.09
CA CYS A 103 21.56 7.46 -16.24
C CYS A 103 22.58 6.45 -15.74
N ASP A 104 23.68 6.94 -15.18
CA ASP A 104 24.64 6.09 -14.49
C ASP A 104 24.27 5.88 -13.00
N PHE A 105 24.85 4.84 -12.41
CA PHE A 105 24.55 4.45 -11.04
C PHE A 105 24.89 5.53 -9.99
N ASN A 106 25.90 6.37 -10.23
CA ASN A 106 26.26 7.44 -9.30
C ASN A 106 25.22 8.55 -9.30
N TYR A 107 24.73 8.92 -10.49
CA TYR A 107 23.62 9.85 -10.63
C TYR A 107 22.37 9.34 -9.91
N TYR A 108 22.00 8.07 -10.14
CA TYR A 108 20.88 7.43 -9.45
C TYR A 108 21.04 7.46 -7.91
N MET A 109 22.19 7.05 -7.40
CA MET A 109 22.42 7.06 -5.95
C MET A 109 22.44 8.47 -5.35
N ASN A 110 22.85 9.48 -6.10
CA ASN A 110 22.72 10.87 -5.67
C ASN A 110 21.24 11.29 -5.58
N MET A 111 20.40 10.89 -6.54
CA MET A 111 18.95 11.11 -6.48
C MET A 111 18.33 10.46 -5.24
N VAL A 112 18.62 9.19 -4.98
CA VAL A 112 18.14 8.46 -3.79
C VAL A 112 18.48 9.21 -2.50
N ARG A 113 19.73 9.67 -2.35
CA ARG A 113 20.17 10.43 -1.16
C ARG A 113 19.42 11.76 -1.01
N VAL A 114 19.26 12.52 -2.10
CA VAL A 114 18.54 13.80 -2.06
C VAL A 114 17.08 13.60 -1.64
N ILE A 115 16.41 12.57 -2.18
CA ILE A 115 15.04 12.22 -1.81
C ILE A 115 14.98 11.83 -0.33
N HIS A 116 15.84 10.91 0.12
CA HIS A 116 15.88 10.45 1.51
C HIS A 116 16.07 11.59 2.51
N ASP A 117 17.06 12.45 2.26
CA ASP A 117 17.35 13.62 3.07
C ASP A 117 16.17 14.60 3.11
N ALA A 118 15.45 14.77 2.00
CA ALA A 118 14.28 15.63 1.93
C ALA A 118 13.07 15.02 2.66
N LEU A 119 12.91 13.69 2.65
CA LEU A 119 11.86 12.99 3.39
C LEU A 119 12.08 13.07 4.90
N ALA A 120 13.33 13.03 5.36
CA ALA A 120 13.71 13.17 6.76
C ALA A 120 12.91 12.23 7.69
N GLY A 121 12.75 10.97 7.27
CA GLY A 121 12.06 9.92 8.03
C GLY A 121 10.53 10.07 8.18
N ASN A 122 9.90 11.02 7.47
CA ASN A 122 8.45 11.20 7.51
C ASN A 122 7.70 10.14 6.69
N PHE A 123 8.35 9.64 5.65
CA PHE A 123 7.92 8.55 4.79
C PHE A 123 9.14 7.68 4.51
N ASP A 124 8.91 6.39 4.32
CA ASP A 124 9.97 5.47 3.89
C ASP A 124 10.27 5.68 2.39
N LEU A 125 11.49 5.35 1.99
CA LEU A 125 11.96 5.40 0.62
C LEU A 125 12.33 3.99 0.14
N GLY A 126 11.76 3.61 -0.99
CA GLY A 126 12.24 2.51 -1.80
C GLY A 126 13.31 2.94 -2.79
N ALA A 127 14.24 2.04 -3.07
CA ALA A 127 15.22 2.19 -4.15
C ALA A 127 15.34 0.87 -4.91
N GLY A 128 15.67 0.96 -6.19
CA GLY A 128 15.62 -0.12 -7.16
C GLY A 128 14.72 0.27 -8.33
N ASN A 129 13.77 -0.60 -8.67
CA ASN A 129 12.93 -0.48 -9.88
C ASN A 129 13.75 -0.56 -11.19
N PHE A 130 14.87 -1.29 -11.17
CA PHE A 130 15.65 -1.51 -12.39
C PHE A 130 15.04 -2.64 -13.20
N ARG A 131 15.37 -2.68 -14.48
CA ARG A 131 15.05 -3.85 -15.31
C ARG A 131 15.65 -5.12 -14.71
N THR A 132 14.96 -6.24 -14.85
CA THR A 132 15.37 -7.55 -14.31
C THR A 132 16.78 -7.93 -14.77
N SER A 133 17.13 -7.56 -16.00
CA SER A 133 18.46 -7.79 -16.61
C SER A 133 19.60 -7.01 -15.94
N SER A 134 19.32 -5.92 -15.21
CA SER A 134 20.31 -5.02 -14.59
C SER A 134 20.85 -5.53 -13.25
N LYS A 135 21.32 -6.79 -13.24
CA LYS A 135 21.78 -7.46 -12.00
C LYS A 135 22.91 -6.71 -11.29
N ASP A 136 23.87 -6.16 -12.04
CA ASP A 136 24.98 -5.39 -11.46
C ASP A 136 24.50 -4.14 -10.72
N TRP A 137 23.42 -3.50 -11.19
CA TRP A 137 22.82 -2.33 -10.51
C TRP A 137 22.22 -2.72 -9.17
N TYR A 138 21.45 -3.82 -9.12
CA TYR A 138 20.93 -4.36 -7.86
C TYR A 138 22.04 -4.75 -6.89
N GLU A 139 23.12 -5.38 -7.35
CA GLU A 139 24.25 -5.71 -6.48
C GLU A 139 24.97 -4.47 -5.95
N ASN A 140 25.16 -3.46 -6.80
CA ASN A 140 25.76 -2.19 -6.40
C ASN A 140 24.87 -1.44 -5.40
N LEU A 141 23.55 -1.39 -5.64
CA LEU A 141 22.57 -0.83 -4.71
C LEU A 141 22.57 -1.57 -3.37
N ALA A 142 22.64 -2.90 -3.41
CA ALA A 142 22.68 -3.72 -2.20
C ALA A 142 23.91 -3.46 -1.33
N ARG A 143 25.07 -3.19 -1.94
CA ARG A 143 26.27 -2.75 -1.19
C ARG A 143 26.07 -1.39 -0.51
N GLN A 144 25.21 -0.53 -1.05
CA GLN A 144 24.89 0.76 -0.46
C GLN A 144 23.83 0.66 0.65
N TYR A 145 23.20 -0.49 0.90
CA TYR A 145 22.14 -0.58 1.90
C TYR A 145 22.59 -0.16 3.30
N SER A 146 23.83 -0.47 3.67
CA SER A 146 24.43 -0.06 4.95
C SER A 146 24.56 1.46 5.14
N THR A 147 24.46 2.25 4.06
CA THR A 147 24.46 3.72 4.14
C THR A 147 23.18 4.26 4.75
N GLY A 148 22.09 3.47 4.76
CA GLY A 148 20.82 3.86 5.39
C GLY A 148 20.02 4.91 4.63
N CYS A 149 20.28 5.10 3.33
CA CYS A 149 19.59 6.10 2.50
C CYS A 149 18.30 5.59 1.83
N PHE A 150 17.84 4.38 2.17
CA PHE A 150 16.56 3.80 1.74
C PHE A 150 16.19 2.60 2.61
N GLU A 151 14.89 2.29 2.70
CA GLU A 151 14.34 1.29 3.62
C GLU A 151 13.84 0.03 2.92
N VAL A 152 13.47 0.12 1.63
CA VAL A 152 12.86 -0.96 0.85
C VAL A 152 13.65 -1.21 -0.43
N LEU A 153 14.02 -2.46 -0.70
CA LEU A 153 14.53 -2.83 -2.01
C LEU A 153 13.35 -3.10 -2.94
N ASP A 154 13.15 -2.22 -3.91
CA ASP A 154 12.14 -2.37 -4.96
C ASP A 154 12.74 -3.06 -6.18
N PHE A 155 11.97 -3.91 -6.85
CA PHE A 155 12.40 -4.58 -8.06
C PHE A 155 11.22 -4.97 -8.95
N HIS A 156 11.52 -5.28 -10.21
CA HIS A 156 10.51 -5.68 -11.19
C HIS A 156 10.56 -7.19 -11.44
N PHE A 157 9.39 -7.78 -11.73
CA PHE A 157 9.28 -9.12 -12.32
C PHE A 157 8.86 -8.99 -13.80
N GLN A 158 9.79 -8.50 -14.60
CA GLN A 158 9.64 -8.18 -16.04
C GLN A 158 10.77 -8.81 -16.86
N ASP A 159 10.94 -8.38 -18.12
CA ASP A 159 11.90 -8.93 -19.08
C ASP A 159 11.68 -10.44 -19.29
N THR A 160 12.74 -11.24 -19.40
CA THR A 160 12.71 -12.66 -19.79
C THR A 160 12.16 -13.61 -18.73
N LEU A 161 11.30 -13.16 -17.81
CA LEU A 161 10.69 -13.99 -16.77
C LEU A 161 9.40 -14.66 -17.27
N ASP A 162 9.52 -15.32 -18.43
CA ASP A 162 8.43 -15.88 -19.27
C ASP A 162 7.86 -17.21 -18.77
N GLU A 163 8.62 -17.92 -17.93
CA GLU A 163 8.22 -19.19 -17.36
C GLU A 163 8.41 -19.21 -15.84
N ALA A 164 7.74 -20.15 -15.17
CA ALA A 164 7.79 -20.28 -13.71
C ALA A 164 9.23 -20.48 -13.19
N ASP A 165 10.05 -21.23 -13.93
CA ASP A 165 11.45 -21.48 -13.55
C ASP A 165 12.28 -20.18 -13.55
N ASP A 166 12.06 -19.29 -14.52
CA ASP A 166 12.78 -18.01 -14.60
C ASP A 166 12.40 -17.11 -13.42
N VAL A 167 11.10 -17.01 -13.13
CA VAL A 167 10.57 -16.27 -11.96
C VAL A 167 11.18 -16.82 -10.67
N PHE A 168 11.21 -18.15 -10.51
CA PHE A 168 11.78 -18.80 -9.33
C PHE A 168 13.27 -18.51 -9.17
N LEU A 169 14.05 -18.59 -10.26
CA LEU A 169 15.49 -18.32 -10.23
C LEU A 169 15.78 -16.86 -9.87
N PHE A 170 15.05 -15.91 -10.45
CA PHE A 170 15.22 -14.50 -10.13
C PHE A 170 14.79 -14.18 -8.69
N ALA A 171 13.65 -14.71 -8.23
CA ALA A 171 13.19 -14.55 -6.85
C ALA A 171 14.22 -15.08 -5.82
N ASN A 172 14.84 -16.24 -6.08
CA ASN A 172 15.88 -16.76 -5.20
C ASN A 172 17.17 -15.95 -5.23
N TRP A 173 17.50 -15.31 -6.35
CA TRP A 173 18.63 -14.39 -6.41
C TRP A 173 18.36 -13.10 -5.62
N ILE A 174 17.15 -12.54 -5.68
CA ILE A 174 16.73 -11.44 -4.79
C ILE A 174 16.78 -11.87 -3.31
N LEU A 175 16.31 -13.08 -2.99
CA LEU A 175 16.41 -13.63 -1.63
C LEU A 175 17.86 -13.78 -1.17
N TYR A 176 18.77 -14.16 -2.07
CA TYR A 176 20.20 -14.16 -1.79
C TYR A 176 20.72 -12.76 -1.44
N LEU A 177 20.37 -11.73 -2.22
CA LEU A 177 20.75 -10.34 -1.91
C LEU A 177 20.16 -9.90 -0.55
N LYS A 178 18.88 -10.20 -0.31
CA LYS A 178 18.21 -9.95 0.98
C LYS A 178 19.00 -10.51 2.14
N ASN A 179 19.37 -11.78 2.08
CA ASN A 179 20.09 -12.46 3.15
C ASN A 179 21.54 -11.98 3.27
N LYS A 180 22.22 -11.72 2.15
CA LYS A 180 23.61 -11.26 2.15
C LYS A 180 23.77 -9.87 2.77
N TYR A 181 22.88 -8.95 2.40
CA TYR A 181 22.95 -7.54 2.82
C TYR A 181 21.96 -7.20 3.94
N GLN A 182 21.22 -8.18 4.44
CA GLN A 182 20.28 -8.05 5.56
C GLN A 182 19.15 -7.04 5.30
N PHE A 183 18.64 -7.01 4.07
CA PHE A 183 17.48 -6.19 3.72
C PHE A 183 16.27 -6.59 4.56
N LYS A 184 15.65 -5.59 5.18
CA LYS A 184 14.48 -5.81 6.03
C LYS A 184 13.17 -5.88 5.24
N ARG A 185 13.09 -5.19 4.11
CA ARG A 185 11.86 -5.00 3.34
C ARG A 185 12.14 -5.11 1.85
N LEU A 186 11.26 -5.80 1.17
CA LEU A 186 11.30 -6.06 -0.27
C LEU A 186 9.93 -5.72 -0.86
N ALA A 187 9.88 -5.23 -2.09
CA ALA A 187 8.63 -5.03 -2.80
C ALA A 187 8.81 -5.21 -4.31
N VAL A 188 7.77 -5.78 -4.93
CA VAL A 188 7.64 -5.80 -6.38
C VAL A 188 6.80 -4.59 -6.77
N THR A 189 7.42 -3.60 -7.40
CA THR A 189 6.76 -2.36 -7.83
C THR A 189 6.17 -2.48 -9.23
N GLU A 190 6.67 -3.42 -10.04
CA GLU A 190 6.07 -3.79 -11.31
C GLU A 190 6.32 -5.28 -11.61
N GLY A 191 5.27 -6.10 -11.51
CA GLY A 191 5.22 -7.47 -12.03
C GLY A 191 4.57 -7.52 -13.40
N ASN A 192 4.43 -8.70 -13.98
CA ASN A 192 3.89 -8.94 -15.33
C ASN A 192 4.80 -8.41 -16.47
N ASN A 193 5.37 -9.32 -17.25
CA ASN A 193 6.07 -8.99 -18.50
C ASN A 193 5.07 -8.91 -19.67
N PHE A 194 4.05 -8.05 -19.55
CA PHE A 194 3.07 -7.83 -20.64
C PHE A 194 2.32 -9.09 -21.11
N TYR A 195 2.16 -10.09 -20.23
CA TYR A 195 1.43 -11.30 -20.56
C TYR A 195 -0.05 -11.01 -20.75
N ASN A 196 -0.65 -11.81 -21.61
CA ASN A 196 -2.08 -11.77 -21.82
C ASN A 196 -2.82 -12.38 -20.62
N VAL A 197 -3.17 -11.53 -19.64
CA VAL A 197 -3.95 -11.91 -18.45
C VAL A 197 -5.42 -12.24 -18.79
N SER A 198 -5.85 -12.06 -20.04
CA SER A 198 -7.13 -12.61 -20.53
C SER A 198 -7.02 -14.11 -20.88
N THR A 199 -5.81 -14.69 -20.88
CA THR A 199 -5.58 -16.14 -21.03
C THR A 199 -5.28 -16.81 -19.69
N LEU A 200 -5.61 -18.11 -19.57
CA LEU A 200 -5.29 -18.89 -18.38
C LEU A 200 -3.79 -18.94 -18.08
N LYS A 201 -2.93 -19.03 -19.12
CA LYS A 201 -1.47 -19.08 -18.95
C LYS A 201 -0.95 -17.78 -18.32
N GLY A 202 -1.27 -16.62 -18.91
CA GLY A 202 -0.81 -15.32 -18.42
C GLY A 202 -1.35 -15.02 -17.02
N HIS A 203 -2.63 -15.32 -16.77
CA HIS A 203 -3.25 -15.20 -15.46
C HIS A 203 -2.54 -16.05 -14.38
N ASN A 204 -2.26 -17.31 -14.68
CA ASN A 204 -1.59 -18.22 -13.75
C ASN A 204 -0.13 -17.82 -13.49
N LEU A 205 0.58 -17.34 -14.51
CA LEU A 205 1.97 -16.88 -14.35
C LEU A 205 2.04 -15.63 -13.47
N LEU A 206 1.11 -14.68 -13.61
CA LEU A 206 1.02 -13.53 -12.72
C LEU A 206 0.75 -13.95 -11.26
N LYS A 207 -0.18 -14.88 -11.04
CA LYS A 207 -0.41 -15.46 -9.70
C LYS A 207 0.84 -16.16 -9.15
N TYR A 208 1.62 -16.81 -10.02
CA TYR A 208 2.88 -17.43 -9.64
C TYR A 208 3.92 -16.38 -9.21
N GLN A 209 4.09 -15.29 -9.96
CA GLN A 209 4.96 -14.17 -9.57
C GLN A 209 4.56 -13.59 -8.20
N ILE A 210 3.26 -13.37 -7.95
CA ILE A 210 2.77 -12.91 -6.64
C ILE A 210 3.14 -13.90 -5.54
N SER A 211 2.95 -15.21 -5.79
CA SER A 211 3.27 -16.25 -4.79
C SER A 211 4.77 -16.31 -4.47
N GLU A 212 5.63 -16.10 -5.46
CA GLU A 212 7.07 -16.07 -5.27
C GLU A 212 7.53 -14.81 -4.55
N ALA A 213 6.94 -13.65 -4.83
CA ALA A 213 7.16 -12.42 -4.06
C ALA A 213 6.80 -12.61 -2.59
N GLU A 214 5.63 -13.20 -2.30
CA GLU A 214 5.20 -13.52 -0.94
C GLU A 214 6.17 -14.49 -0.25
N ARG A 215 6.64 -15.53 -0.97
CA ARG A 215 7.59 -16.53 -0.48
C ARG A 215 8.91 -15.92 -0.02
N ILE A 216 9.46 -14.96 -0.78
CA ILE A 216 10.72 -14.29 -0.42
C ILE A 216 10.52 -13.13 0.59
N GLY A 217 9.27 -12.87 0.96
CA GLY A 217 8.87 -11.92 2.00
C GLY A 217 8.75 -10.49 1.51
N CYS A 218 8.22 -10.30 0.30
CA CYS A 218 7.81 -8.98 -0.17
C CYS A 218 6.56 -8.49 0.57
N GLU A 219 6.51 -7.19 0.84
CA GLU A 219 5.34 -6.54 1.46
C GLU A 219 4.31 -6.05 0.43
N ASP A 220 4.76 -5.76 -0.79
CA ASP A 220 3.96 -5.23 -1.89
C ASP A 220 4.22 -5.98 -3.20
N PHE A 221 3.18 -6.06 -4.02
CA PHE A 221 3.23 -6.50 -5.42
C PHE A 221 2.29 -5.65 -6.26
N CYS A 222 2.86 -4.78 -7.08
CA CYS A 222 2.13 -4.02 -8.10
C CYS A 222 2.33 -4.66 -9.47
N PHE A 223 1.32 -4.64 -10.34
CA PHE A 223 1.43 -5.03 -11.74
C PHE A 223 0.70 -4.01 -12.63
N PRO A 224 1.23 -3.71 -13.83
CA PRO A 224 0.63 -2.76 -14.73
C PRO A 224 -0.72 -3.27 -15.21
N TYR A 225 -1.57 -2.34 -15.66
CA TYR A 225 -2.83 -2.67 -16.33
C TYR A 225 -3.80 -3.46 -15.45
N THR A 226 -3.87 -3.16 -14.16
CA THR A 226 -5.04 -3.62 -13.38
C THR A 226 -6.33 -2.97 -13.91
N ASN A 227 -6.23 -1.69 -14.28
CA ASN A 227 -7.29 -0.90 -14.92
C ASN A 227 -6.67 0.07 -15.93
N PHE A 228 -6.53 -0.37 -17.17
CA PHE A 228 -5.97 0.41 -18.26
C PHE A 228 -6.91 1.56 -18.65
N MET A 229 -6.34 2.73 -18.92
CA MET A 229 -7.04 3.85 -19.52
C MET A 229 -6.98 3.71 -21.03
N SER A 230 -8.12 3.52 -21.70
CA SER A 230 -8.11 3.48 -23.15
C SER A 230 -7.62 4.83 -23.69
N ASN A 231 -6.46 4.82 -24.32
CA ASN A 231 -5.88 5.98 -24.99
C ASN A 231 -5.32 5.50 -26.34
N SER A 232 -5.24 6.39 -27.33
CA SER A 232 -4.76 6.03 -28.66
C SER A 232 -3.24 5.80 -28.73
N GLU A 233 -2.53 5.93 -27.60
CA GLU A 233 -1.07 5.86 -27.53
C GLU A 233 -0.58 4.42 -27.36
N GLU A 234 -1.38 3.54 -26.75
CA GLU A 234 -1.01 2.14 -26.51
C GLU A 234 -2.26 1.23 -26.45
N SER A 235 -2.14 -0.04 -26.82
CA SER A 235 -3.20 -1.04 -26.64
C SER A 235 -2.76 -2.08 -25.61
N ALA A 236 -3.39 -2.07 -24.43
CA ALA A 236 -3.12 -3.03 -23.35
C ALA A 236 -4.32 -3.92 -23.04
N ASP A 237 -5.34 -3.96 -23.90
CA ASP A 237 -6.64 -4.58 -23.63
C ASP A 237 -6.54 -6.04 -23.17
N TYR A 238 -5.67 -6.83 -23.83
CA TYR A 238 -5.45 -8.23 -23.50
C TYR A 238 -4.57 -8.43 -22.24
N MET A 239 -3.78 -7.42 -21.90
CA MET A 239 -2.90 -7.40 -20.72
C MET A 239 -3.62 -6.88 -19.47
N SER A 240 -4.82 -6.33 -19.65
CA SER A 240 -5.55 -5.67 -18.59
C SER A 240 -6.67 -6.53 -18.00
N TYR A 241 -6.91 -6.38 -16.69
CA TYR A 241 -8.13 -6.94 -16.09
C TYR A 241 -9.35 -6.08 -16.34
N ASN A 242 -9.17 -4.75 -16.37
CA ASN A 242 -10.23 -3.77 -16.58
C ASN A 242 -9.79 -2.71 -17.59
N ILE A 243 -10.71 -2.20 -18.40
CA ILE A 243 -10.49 -1.00 -19.22
C ILE A 243 -11.51 0.03 -18.78
N ASP A 244 -11.06 1.23 -18.42
CA ASP A 244 -11.93 2.32 -17.96
C ASP A 244 -12.94 1.87 -16.89
N SER A 245 -12.45 1.12 -15.91
CA SER A 245 -13.19 0.52 -14.79
C SER A 245 -14.19 -0.58 -15.17
N SER A 246 -14.17 -1.03 -16.42
CA SER A 246 -15.00 -2.13 -16.91
C SER A 246 -14.18 -3.42 -17.02
N PRO A 247 -14.56 -4.52 -16.34
CA PRO A 247 -13.85 -5.80 -16.45
C PRO A 247 -13.83 -6.32 -17.89
N VAL A 248 -12.64 -6.68 -18.38
CA VAL A 248 -12.44 -7.22 -19.74
C VAL A 248 -11.78 -8.60 -19.74
N SER A 249 -10.98 -8.91 -18.71
CA SER A 249 -10.45 -10.27 -18.52
C SER A 249 -11.48 -11.15 -17.80
N PRO A 250 -11.73 -12.38 -18.28
CA PRO A 250 -12.63 -13.33 -17.60
C PRO A 250 -12.12 -13.75 -16.21
N TYR A 251 -10.83 -13.49 -15.91
CA TYR A 251 -10.18 -13.88 -14.66
C TYR A 251 -10.13 -12.75 -13.61
N TRP A 252 -10.78 -11.60 -13.86
CA TRP A 252 -10.75 -10.50 -12.88
C TRP A 252 -11.39 -10.88 -11.54
N ARG A 253 -12.48 -11.67 -11.56
CA ARG A 253 -13.11 -12.15 -10.33
C ARG A 253 -12.16 -13.05 -9.52
N ASP A 254 -11.50 -13.99 -10.19
CA ASP A 254 -10.51 -14.86 -9.54
C ASP A 254 -9.35 -14.06 -8.94
N MET A 255 -8.81 -13.08 -9.69
CA MET A 255 -7.73 -12.24 -9.19
C MET A 255 -8.17 -11.40 -7.97
N LYS A 256 -9.38 -10.82 -7.97
CA LYS A 256 -9.90 -10.12 -6.78
C LYS A 256 -10.04 -11.04 -5.57
N ASP A 257 -10.56 -12.24 -5.77
CA ASP A 257 -10.68 -13.23 -4.69
C ASP A 257 -9.29 -13.62 -4.16
N TYR A 258 -8.30 -13.77 -5.05
CA TYR A 258 -6.91 -14.03 -4.71
C TYR A 258 -6.28 -12.87 -3.92
N ILE A 259 -6.44 -11.62 -4.37
CA ILE A 259 -5.99 -10.43 -3.63
C ILE A 259 -6.62 -10.39 -2.24
N ASN A 260 -7.93 -10.63 -2.13
CA ASN A 260 -8.64 -10.60 -0.86
C ASN A 260 -8.19 -11.72 0.11
N GLN A 261 -7.75 -12.87 -0.40
CA GLN A 261 -7.17 -13.94 0.41
C GLN A 261 -5.78 -13.62 0.93
N LYS A 262 -4.98 -12.89 0.13
CA LYS A 262 -3.58 -12.54 0.42
C LYS A 262 -3.41 -11.25 1.21
N LYS A 263 -4.40 -10.37 1.18
CA LYS A 263 -4.37 -9.05 1.82
C LYS A 263 -3.85 -9.14 3.26
N PRO A 264 -3.02 -8.20 3.72
CA PRO A 264 -2.66 -8.10 5.12
C PRO A 264 -3.91 -7.95 5.96
N LYS A 265 -4.11 -8.91 6.86
CA LYS A 265 -5.15 -8.79 7.87
C LYS A 265 -4.68 -7.76 8.87
N GLU A 266 -5.44 -6.69 9.01
CA GLU A 266 -5.25 -5.84 10.16
C GLU A 266 -5.54 -6.61 11.44
N LEU A 267 -4.93 -6.19 12.54
CA LEU A 267 -5.18 -6.79 13.85
C LEU A 267 -6.69 -6.83 14.17
N ILE A 268 -7.44 -5.84 13.68
CA ILE A 268 -8.90 -5.74 13.78
C ILE A 268 -9.66 -6.75 12.93
N ASP A 269 -9.12 -7.17 11.79
CA ASP A 269 -9.71 -8.22 10.94
C ASP A 269 -9.35 -9.61 11.45
N MET A 270 -8.28 -9.73 12.25
CA MET A 270 -7.90 -10.98 12.92
C MET A 270 -8.82 -11.33 14.09
N ILE A 271 -9.61 -10.35 14.57
CA ILE A 271 -10.68 -10.57 15.53
C ILE A 271 -11.99 -10.33 14.81
N GLU A 272 -12.91 -11.29 14.86
CA GLU A 272 -14.31 -11.00 14.57
C GLU A 272 -14.87 -10.12 15.69
N LEU A 273 -14.49 -8.85 15.79
CA LEU A 273 -15.12 -7.92 16.73
C LEU A 273 -16.59 -7.80 16.33
N ASN A 274 -17.46 -8.09 17.29
CA ASN A 274 -18.88 -7.93 17.04
C ASN A 274 -19.19 -6.46 16.82
N LEU A 275 -20.06 -6.19 15.84
CA LEU A 275 -20.64 -4.88 15.65
C LEU A 275 -21.35 -4.46 16.96
N VAL A 276 -20.94 -3.33 17.53
CA VAL A 276 -21.59 -2.78 18.72
C VAL A 276 -22.56 -1.70 18.27
N LYS A 277 -23.85 -1.92 18.54
CA LYS A 277 -24.97 -1.11 18.06
C LYS A 277 -26.10 -1.12 19.11
N PRO A 278 -27.13 -0.27 18.98
CA PRO A 278 -28.29 -0.33 19.86
C PRO A 278 -28.81 -1.75 20.10
N GLY A 279 -28.90 -2.15 21.37
CA GLY A 279 -29.30 -3.49 21.79
C GLY A 279 -28.18 -4.52 21.94
N SER A 280 -26.93 -4.23 21.54
CA SER A 280 -25.77 -5.12 21.79
C SER A 280 -25.57 -5.36 23.30
N LYS A 281 -25.24 -6.61 23.65
CA LYS A 281 -24.96 -7.05 25.03
C LYS A 281 -23.76 -8.00 25.04
N ASN A 282 -22.55 -7.44 25.03
CA ASN A 282 -21.32 -8.21 24.93
C ASN A 282 -20.12 -7.46 25.53
N GLU A 283 -18.98 -8.12 25.62
CA GLU A 283 -17.77 -7.52 26.18
C GLU A 283 -17.19 -6.41 25.30
N GLU A 284 -17.44 -6.42 23.99
CA GLU A 284 -17.12 -5.29 23.12
C GLU A 284 -17.92 -4.03 23.51
N THR A 285 -19.18 -4.19 23.91
CA THR A 285 -20.02 -3.10 24.43
C THR A 285 -19.45 -2.54 25.73
N ARG A 286 -19.02 -3.42 26.64
CA ARG A 286 -18.36 -2.99 27.88
C ARG A 286 -17.06 -2.23 27.59
N ALA A 287 -16.26 -2.73 26.65
CA ALA A 287 -15.00 -2.11 26.26
C ALA A 287 -15.21 -0.71 25.68
N ILE A 288 -16.17 -0.53 24.76
CA ILE A 288 -16.45 0.81 24.22
C ILE A 288 -16.99 1.74 25.30
N GLN A 289 -17.88 1.28 26.19
CA GLN A 289 -18.37 2.10 27.28
C GLN A 289 -17.23 2.57 28.20
N GLN A 290 -16.30 1.68 28.52
CA GLN A 290 -15.12 2.06 29.30
C GLN A 290 -14.26 3.09 28.56
N ILE A 291 -14.08 2.94 27.25
CA ILE A 291 -13.36 3.93 26.43
C ILE A 291 -14.10 5.28 26.45
N MET A 292 -15.42 5.31 26.30
CA MET A 292 -16.20 6.55 26.39
C MET A 292 -15.97 7.25 27.75
N ILE A 293 -15.99 6.49 28.85
CA ILE A 293 -15.72 7.03 30.19
C ILE A 293 -14.28 7.55 30.29
N ASP A 294 -13.30 6.76 29.83
CA ASP A 294 -11.88 7.13 29.84
C ASP A 294 -11.63 8.42 29.03
N GLU A 295 -12.40 8.62 27.95
CA GLU A 295 -12.38 9.81 27.08
C GLU A 295 -13.26 10.98 27.59
N GLY A 296 -13.88 10.84 28.76
CA GLY A 296 -14.62 11.91 29.44
C GLY A 296 -16.10 12.05 29.07
N TYR A 297 -16.70 11.04 28.42
CA TYR A 297 -18.13 11.02 28.08
C TYR A 297 -18.93 10.39 29.21
N ASP A 298 -20.03 11.05 29.59
CA ASP A 298 -20.87 10.60 30.69
C ASP A 298 -21.76 9.41 30.29
N LEU A 299 -21.61 8.30 31.01
CA LEU A 299 -22.44 7.10 30.91
C LEU A 299 -23.26 6.83 32.18
N SER A 300 -23.37 7.81 33.06
CA SER A 300 -24.15 7.69 34.29
C SER A 300 -25.65 7.46 33.99
N PRO A 301 -26.36 6.69 34.84
CA PRO A 301 -25.87 6.03 36.05
C PRO A 301 -25.28 4.63 35.80
N TYR A 302 -25.25 4.14 34.55
CA TYR A 302 -24.98 2.72 34.27
C TYR A 302 -23.49 2.39 34.12
N GLY A 303 -22.68 3.34 33.66
CA GLY A 303 -21.26 3.11 33.41
C GLY A 303 -21.00 2.06 32.32
N ALA A 304 -19.94 1.27 32.48
CA ALA A 304 -19.58 0.19 31.55
C ALA A 304 -20.23 -1.14 31.94
N ASP A 305 -21.56 -1.23 31.80
CA ASP A 305 -22.36 -2.41 32.17
C ASP A 305 -22.35 -3.54 31.12
N GLY A 306 -21.90 -3.24 29.90
CA GLY A 306 -21.91 -4.14 28.75
C GLY A 306 -23.22 -4.16 27.97
N ILE A 307 -24.15 -3.24 28.24
CA ILE A 307 -25.47 -3.15 27.60
C ILE A 307 -25.58 -1.84 26.81
N TYR A 308 -25.79 -1.96 25.50
CA TYR A 308 -25.93 -0.80 24.64
C TYR A 308 -27.34 -0.21 24.74
N GLY A 309 -27.49 0.78 25.60
CA GLY A 309 -28.71 1.59 25.77
C GLY A 309 -28.61 2.99 25.14
N LYS A 310 -29.66 3.79 25.33
CA LYS A 310 -29.75 5.16 24.77
C LYS A 310 -28.60 6.07 25.22
N ILE A 311 -28.13 5.93 26.45
CA ILE A 311 -27.02 6.74 27.00
C ILE A 311 -25.71 6.39 26.27
N THR A 312 -25.45 5.09 26.07
CA THR A 312 -24.31 4.63 25.27
C THR A 312 -24.39 5.12 23.83
N GLU A 313 -25.59 5.11 23.22
CA GLU A 313 -25.80 5.66 21.87
C GLU A 313 -25.44 7.13 21.75
N GLN A 314 -25.90 7.94 22.70
CA GLN A 314 -25.65 9.38 22.72
C GLN A 314 -24.15 9.67 22.91
N ALA A 315 -23.50 8.97 23.83
CA ALA A 315 -22.06 9.11 24.07
C ALA A 315 -21.24 8.73 22.83
N ILE A 316 -21.55 7.61 22.18
CA ILE A 316 -20.83 7.15 20.98
C ILE A 316 -21.05 8.11 19.81
N LYS A 317 -22.28 8.56 19.56
CA LYS A 317 -22.54 9.55 18.50
C LYS A 317 -21.80 10.86 18.75
N LYS A 318 -21.80 11.33 19.99
CA LYS A 318 -21.04 12.53 20.36
C LYS A 318 -19.54 12.31 20.14
N TRP A 319 -19.01 11.20 20.60
CA TRP A 319 -17.60 10.84 20.42
C TRP A 319 -17.21 10.71 18.95
N GLN A 320 -18.06 10.09 18.12
CA GLN A 320 -17.86 10.01 16.68
C GLN A 320 -17.81 11.41 16.05
N ALA A 321 -18.74 12.29 16.43
CA ALA A 321 -18.77 13.67 15.94
C ALA A 321 -17.51 14.45 16.35
N ASP A 322 -17.12 14.37 17.63
CA ASP A 322 -15.94 15.05 18.19
C ASP A 322 -14.63 14.56 17.53
N ASN A 323 -14.63 13.34 16.96
CA ASN A 323 -13.48 12.73 16.30
C ASN A 323 -13.58 12.68 14.75
N ASN A 324 -14.53 13.40 14.15
CA ASN A 324 -14.75 13.46 12.70
C ASN A 324 -15.00 12.09 12.02
N LEU A 325 -15.71 11.20 12.72
CA LEU A 325 -16.15 9.90 12.19
C LEU A 325 -17.62 9.96 11.73
N THR A 326 -18.06 8.93 11.02
CA THR A 326 -19.48 8.74 10.68
C THR A 326 -20.33 8.68 11.95
N VAL A 327 -21.30 9.60 12.11
CA VAL A 327 -22.12 9.75 13.33
C VAL A 327 -23.37 8.86 13.26
N ASP A 328 -23.17 7.56 13.33
CA ASP A 328 -24.25 6.55 13.24
C ASP A 328 -24.57 5.85 14.57
N GLY A 329 -23.72 6.04 15.60
CA GLY A 329 -23.82 5.31 16.86
C GLY A 329 -23.38 3.85 16.75
N ILE A 330 -22.74 3.45 15.65
CA ILE A 330 -22.32 2.07 15.42
C ILE A 330 -20.80 1.99 15.59
N VAL A 331 -20.35 1.12 16.47
CA VAL A 331 -18.91 0.82 16.63
C VAL A 331 -18.58 -0.33 15.68
N GLY A 332 -18.34 0.03 14.42
CA GLY A 332 -17.88 -0.84 13.37
C GLY A 332 -16.36 -0.83 13.23
N LYS A 333 -15.87 -1.40 12.12
CA LYS A 333 -14.44 -1.48 11.80
C LYS A 333 -13.75 -0.11 11.85
N GLU A 334 -14.34 0.91 11.23
CA GLU A 334 -13.81 2.29 11.21
C GLU A 334 -13.63 2.85 12.63
N THR A 335 -14.67 2.77 13.46
CA THR A 335 -14.65 3.26 14.85
C THR A 335 -13.60 2.54 15.68
N TRP A 336 -13.52 1.20 15.59
CA TRP A 336 -12.52 0.42 16.32
C TRP A 336 -11.09 0.69 15.82
N GLN A 337 -10.88 0.83 14.51
CA GLN A 337 -9.58 1.17 13.93
C GLN A 337 -9.09 2.52 14.44
N TRP A 338 -9.99 3.52 14.48
CA TRP A 338 -9.69 4.83 15.01
C TRP A 338 -9.25 4.74 16.46
N ILE A 339 -9.99 4.01 17.31
CA ILE A 339 -9.67 3.81 18.74
C ILE A 339 -8.28 3.20 18.89
N ILE A 340 -8.00 2.10 18.20
CA ILE A 340 -6.72 1.39 18.29
C ILE A 340 -5.55 2.30 17.87
N SER A 341 -5.77 3.14 16.86
CA SER A 341 -4.72 3.94 16.24
C SER A 341 -4.44 5.25 16.97
N ASN A 342 -5.43 5.81 17.67
CA ASN A 342 -5.36 7.17 18.20
C ASN A 342 -5.44 7.25 19.73
N LEU A 343 -5.99 6.24 20.42
CA LEU A 343 -6.09 6.26 21.88
C LEU A 343 -4.94 5.51 22.54
N PRO A 344 -4.29 6.07 23.59
CA PRO A 344 -3.26 5.37 24.37
C PRO A 344 -3.76 4.04 24.96
N THR A 345 -5.04 3.99 25.34
CA THR A 345 -5.70 2.80 25.88
C THR A 345 -6.21 1.86 24.78
N GLY A 346 -6.29 2.32 23.52
CA GLY A 346 -6.87 1.57 22.40
C GLY A 346 -6.19 0.23 22.18
N ILE A 347 -4.87 0.21 22.06
CA ILE A 347 -4.09 -1.03 21.87
C ILE A 347 -4.24 -1.98 23.07
N ALA A 348 -4.20 -1.44 24.30
CA ALA A 348 -4.31 -2.25 25.51
C ALA A 348 -5.69 -2.91 25.65
N ARG A 349 -6.77 -2.14 25.44
CA ARG A 349 -8.15 -2.64 25.47
C ARG A 349 -8.40 -3.66 24.37
N PHE A 350 -7.90 -3.37 23.17
CA PHE A 350 -8.00 -4.28 22.03
C PHE A 350 -7.26 -5.60 22.27
N THR A 351 -6.06 -5.54 22.86
CA THR A 351 -5.29 -6.73 23.26
C THR A 351 -6.00 -7.53 24.36
N GLN A 352 -6.66 -6.88 25.31
CA GLN A 352 -7.47 -7.58 26.32
C GLN A 352 -8.66 -8.35 25.69
N LEU A 353 -9.32 -7.76 24.69
CA LEU A 353 -10.38 -8.42 23.94
C LEU A 353 -9.86 -9.64 23.15
N LEU A 354 -8.66 -9.53 22.55
CA LEU A 354 -7.95 -10.65 21.90
C LEU A 354 -7.78 -11.84 22.84
N VAL A 355 -7.15 -11.60 23.99
CA VAL A 355 -6.81 -12.64 24.97
C VAL A 355 -8.07 -13.35 25.43
N ARG A 356 -9.14 -12.60 25.75
CA ARG A 356 -10.40 -13.20 26.18
C ARG A 356 -11.00 -14.13 25.11
N LYS A 357 -11.05 -13.71 23.85
CA LYS A 357 -11.59 -14.57 22.78
C LYS A 357 -10.76 -15.84 22.55
N ALA A 358 -9.45 -15.77 22.71
CA ALA A 358 -8.59 -16.95 22.58
C ALA A 358 -8.74 -17.93 23.76
N VAL A 359 -9.09 -17.44 24.95
CA VAL A 359 -9.29 -18.27 26.15
C VAL A 359 -10.68 -18.92 26.18
N PHE A 360 -11.69 -18.28 25.57
CA PHE A 360 -13.08 -18.74 25.59
C PHE A 360 -13.58 -19.35 24.26
N LYS A 361 -12.68 -19.62 23.31
CA LYS A 361 -12.90 -20.51 22.16
C LYS A 361 -12.23 -21.85 22.43
#